data_AF-A0A3S1B658-F1
#
_entry.id   AF-A0A3S1B658-F1
#
_cell.length_a   1.000
_cell.length_b   1.000
_cell.length_c   1.000
_cell.angle_alpha   90.00
_cell.angle_beta   90.00
_cell.angle_gamma   90.00
#
_symmetry.space_group_name_H-M   'P 1'
#
loop_
_entity.id
_entity.type
_entity.pdbx_description
1 polymer ?
#
loop_
_entity_poly.entity_id
_entity_poly.type
_entity_poly.pdbx_seq_one_letter_code
_entity_poly.pdbx_strand_id
1 'polypeptide(L)'
;MSRNQAYLNMLDASAKIQWNVAMMLEAKAVEAEKVRNWTLNHLHGHSFDDHENQLSKPITVHEQIIEVLEGITKLQTGLSSNLKAVLAPQEESNDSGGMGGMFGGGGFDLGDMEK
;
A
#
# COMPACT_ATOMS: atom_id res chain seq x y z
N MET A 1 -0.66 29.15 18.95
CA MET A 1 -1.09 27.75 19.18
C MET A 1 -0.14 27.11 20.19
N SER A 2 -0.64 26.36 21.18
CA SER A 2 0.23 25.57 22.06
C SER A 2 0.68 24.29 21.35
N ARG A 3 1.86 23.76 21.69
CA ARG A 3 2.40 22.51 21.15
C ARG A 3 1.42 21.33 21.30
N ASN A 4 0.72 21.25 22.43
CA ASN A 4 -0.34 20.27 22.64
C ASN A 4 -1.50 20.41 21.66
N GLN A 5 -1.94 21.63 21.35
CA GLN A 5 -3.00 21.84 20.37
C GLN A 5 -2.57 21.40 18.97
N ALA A 6 -1.31 21.61 18.59
CA ALA A 6 -0.77 21.15 17.31
C ALA A 6 -0.76 19.61 17.22
N TYR A 7 -0.34 18.91 18.28
CA TYR A 7 -0.37 17.45 18.31
C TYR A 7 -1.79 16.87 18.24
N LEU A 8 -2.75 17.46 18.96
CA LEU A 8 -4.15 17.05 18.88
C LEU A 8 -4.72 17.24 17.47
N ASN A 9 -4.39 18.36 16.81
CA ASN A 9 -4.81 18.61 15.43
C ASN A 9 -4.18 17.61 14.44
N MET A 10 -2.90 17.24 14.62
CA MET A 10 -2.24 16.21 13.79
C MET A 10 -2.86 14.82 13.99
N LEU A 11 -3.19 14.46 15.23
CA LEU A 11 -3.84 13.18 15.55
C LEU A 11 -5.24 13.10 14.93
N ASP A 12 -6.03 14.16 15.05
CA ASP A 12 -7.37 14.27 14.44
C ASP A 12 -7.30 14.19 12.90
N ALA A 13 -6.36 14.89 12.28
CA ALA A 13 -6.13 14.80 10.83
C ALA A 13 -5.72 13.38 10.40
N SER A 14 -4.83 12.72 11.14
CA SER A 14 -4.41 11.34 10.90
C SER A 14 -5.60 10.36 10.97
N ALA A 15 -6.43 10.48 12.00
CA ALA A 15 -7.62 9.65 12.16
C ALA A 15 -8.61 9.84 10.98
N LYS A 16 -8.82 11.08 10.52
CA LYS A 16 -9.65 11.37 9.34
C LYS A 16 -9.08 10.77 8.06
N ILE A 17 -7.76 10.81 7.88
CA ILE A 17 -7.10 10.20 6.71
C ILE A 17 -7.27 8.68 6.76
N GLN A 18 -7.06 8.04 7.92
CA GLN A 18 -7.24 6.61 8.09
C GLN A 18 -8.69 6.18 7.83
N TRP A 19 -9.67 6.97 8.29
CA TRP A 19 -11.08 6.76 8.00
C TRP A 19 -11.37 6.81 6.49
N ASN A 20 -10.86 7.82 5.79
CA ASN A 20 -11.02 7.93 4.34
C ASN A 20 -10.39 6.74 3.59
N VAL A 21 -9.24 6.26 4.07
CA VAL A 21 -8.57 5.07 3.52
C VAL A 21 -9.41 3.82 3.75
N ALA A 22 -9.98 3.64 4.94
CA ALA A 22 -10.90 2.53 5.21
C ALA A 22 -12.10 2.55 4.27
N MET A 23 -12.74 3.71 4.07
CA MET A 23 -13.86 3.87 3.14
C MET A 23 -13.47 3.55 1.69
N MET A 24 -12.27 3.98 1.25
CA MET A 24 -11.77 3.63 -0.09
C MET A 24 -11.53 2.13 -0.24
N LEU A 25 -10.97 1.46 0.78
CA LEU A 25 -10.72 0.02 0.76
C LEU A 25 -12.03 -0.79 0.74
N GLU A 26 -13.06 -0.36 1.47
CA GLU A 26 -14.38 -0.99 1.44
C GLU A 26 -15.01 -0.91 0.05
N ALA A 27 -14.98 0.28 -0.57
CA ALA A 27 -15.44 0.45 -1.95
C ALA A 27 -14.66 -0.43 -2.94
N LYS A 28 -13.33 -0.52 -2.76
CA LYS A 28 -12.47 -1.38 -3.60
C LYS A 28 -12.74 -2.86 -3.40
N ALA A 29 -13.09 -3.30 -2.20
CA ALA A 29 -13.50 -4.68 -1.95
C ALA A 29 -14.78 -5.04 -2.73
N VAL A 30 -15.77 -4.14 -2.74
CA VAL A 30 -17.01 -4.31 -3.52
C VAL A 30 -16.72 -4.37 -5.03
N GLU A 31 -15.82 -3.52 -5.53
CA GLU A 31 -15.38 -3.57 -6.93
C GLU A 31 -14.64 -4.86 -7.26
N ALA A 32 -13.74 -5.33 -6.39
CA ALA A 32 -13.01 -6.58 -6.57
C ALA A 32 -13.95 -7.78 -6.63
N GLU A 33 -15.01 -7.81 -5.82
CA GLU A 33 -16.02 -8.87 -5.86
C GLU A 33 -16.83 -8.84 -7.15
N LYS A 34 -17.17 -7.65 -7.67
CA LYS A 34 -17.79 -7.50 -9.00
C LYS A 34 -16.89 -8.02 -10.11
N VAL A 35 -15.60 -7.67 -10.10
CA VAL A 35 -14.62 -8.14 -11.08
C VAL A 35 -14.49 -9.66 -11.00
N ARG A 36 -14.38 -10.23 -9.79
CA ARG A 36 -14.37 -11.69 -9.59
C ARG A 36 -15.60 -12.36 -10.20
N ASN A 37 -16.79 -11.86 -9.90
CA ASN A 37 -18.04 -12.43 -10.42
C ASN A 37 -18.13 -12.28 -11.95
N TRP A 38 -17.68 -11.15 -12.50
CA TRP A 38 -17.61 -10.97 -13.95
C TRP A 38 -16.66 -12.00 -14.57
N THR A 39 -15.45 -12.14 -14.03
CA THR A 39 -14.43 -13.09 -14.51
C THR A 39 -14.94 -14.52 -14.50
N LEU A 40 -15.52 -14.99 -13.38
CA LEU A 40 -16.02 -16.36 -13.30
C LEU A 40 -17.14 -16.67 -14.30
N ASN A 41 -17.95 -15.68 -14.66
CA ASN A 41 -19.08 -15.86 -15.55
C ASN A 41 -18.76 -15.57 -17.03
N HIS A 42 -17.65 -14.88 -17.33
CA HIS A 42 -17.34 -14.45 -18.70
C HIS A 42 -16.00 -14.96 -19.23
N LEU A 43 -15.08 -15.40 -18.35
CA LEU A 43 -13.80 -16.00 -18.71
C LEU A 43 -13.85 -17.54 -18.57
N HIS A 44 -14.76 -18.17 -19.30
CA HIS A 44 -14.83 -19.63 -19.43
C HIS A 44 -14.64 -20.07 -20.87
N GLY A 45 -14.20 -21.31 -21.11
CA GLY A 45 -13.79 -21.77 -22.45
C GLY A 45 -14.84 -21.62 -23.55
N HIS A 46 -16.13 -21.71 -23.21
CA HIS A 46 -17.23 -21.52 -24.15
C HIS A 46 -17.52 -20.04 -24.53
N SER A 47 -16.84 -19.07 -23.90
CA SER A 47 -17.00 -17.64 -24.20
C SER A 47 -16.10 -17.15 -25.34
N PHE A 48 -15.25 -18.03 -25.87
CA PHE A 48 -14.25 -17.69 -26.86
C PHE A 48 -14.40 -18.60 -28.08
N ASP A 49 -14.46 -17.99 -29.26
CA ASP A 49 -14.57 -18.71 -30.53
C ASP A 49 -13.24 -19.30 -31.00
N ASP A 50 -12.13 -18.82 -30.45
CA ASP A 50 -10.77 -19.15 -30.87
C ASP A 50 -9.84 -19.33 -29.66
N HIS A 51 -8.92 -20.30 -29.78
CA HIS A 51 -8.03 -20.72 -28.70
C HIS A 51 -6.96 -19.68 -28.37
N GLU A 52 -6.48 -18.92 -29.37
CA GLU A 52 -5.54 -17.82 -29.12
C GLU A 52 -6.20 -16.72 -28.27
N ASN A 53 -7.45 -16.39 -28.58
CA ASN A 53 -8.26 -15.44 -27.81
C ASN A 53 -8.64 -15.96 -26.42
N GLN A 54 -8.85 -17.27 -26.29
CA GLN A 54 -9.12 -17.94 -25.01
C GLN A 54 -7.92 -17.82 -24.04
N LEU A 55 -6.70 -17.63 -24.55
CA LEU A 55 -5.50 -17.47 -23.72
C LEU A 55 -5.15 -15.99 -23.51
N SER A 56 -5.05 -15.22 -24.60
CA SER A 56 -4.54 -13.84 -24.55
C SER A 56 -5.44 -12.88 -23.76
N LYS A 57 -6.76 -12.96 -23.93
CA LYS A 57 -7.72 -12.06 -23.26
C LYS A 57 -7.75 -12.22 -21.73
N PRO A 58 -7.84 -13.44 -21.16
CA PRO A 58 -7.68 -13.63 -19.71
C PRO A 58 -6.39 -13.06 -19.15
N ILE A 59 -5.27 -13.28 -19.84
CA ILE A 59 -3.96 -12.83 -19.38
C ILE A 59 -3.96 -11.31 -19.21
N THR A 60 -4.41 -10.55 -20.22
CA THR A 60 -4.48 -9.08 -20.14
C THR A 60 -5.38 -8.60 -18.99
N VAL A 61 -6.51 -9.26 -18.75
CA VAL A 61 -7.39 -8.91 -17.62
C VAL A 61 -6.69 -9.16 -16.28
N HIS A 62 -5.99 -10.28 -16.13
CA HIS A 62 -5.25 -10.60 -14.92
C HIS A 62 -4.05 -9.66 -14.70
N GLU A 63 -3.34 -9.24 -15.75
CA GLU A 63 -2.28 -8.24 -15.67
C GLU A 63 -2.81 -6.90 -15.11
N GLN A 64 -3.96 -6.43 -15.61
CA GLN A 64 -4.56 -5.20 -15.11
C GLN A 64 -4.97 -5.29 -13.63
N ILE A 65 -5.45 -6.46 -13.20
CA ILE A 65 -5.79 -6.71 -11.78
C ILE A 65 -4.52 -6.63 -10.92
N ILE A 66 -3.41 -7.23 -11.37
CA ILE A 66 -2.14 -7.18 -10.66
C ILE A 66 -1.65 -5.74 -10.51
N GLU A 67 -1.68 -4.94 -11.60
CA GLU A 67 -1.27 -3.53 -11.57
C GLU A 67 -2.05 -2.72 -10.52
N VAL A 68 -3.37 -2.92 -10.43
CA VAL A 68 -4.21 -2.24 -9.44
C VAL A 68 -3.84 -2.66 -8.02
N LEU A 69 -3.59 -3.94 -7.77
CA LEU A 69 -3.16 -4.44 -6.46
C LEU A 69 -1.81 -3.87 -6.04
N GLU A 70 -0.85 -3.76 -6.97
CA GLU A 70 0.43 -3.11 -6.71
C GLU A 70 0.27 -1.63 -6.38
N GLY A 71 -0.59 -0.90 -7.12
CA GLY A 71 -0.87 0.51 -6.88
C GLY A 71 -1.44 0.76 -5.48
N ILE A 72 -2.42 -0.05 -5.05
CA ILE A 72 -3.01 0.02 -3.71
C ILE A 72 -1.96 -0.25 -2.64
N THR A 73 -1.10 -1.26 -2.84
CA THR A 73 -0.04 -1.64 -1.90
C THR A 73 0.98 -0.51 -1.71
N LYS A 74 1.39 0.13 -2.82
CA LYS A 74 2.32 1.27 -2.81
C LYS A 74 1.72 2.46 -2.06
N LEU A 75 0.44 2.76 -2.29
CA LEU A 75 -0.29 3.82 -1.58
C LEU A 75 -0.33 3.56 -0.07
N GLN A 76 -0.73 2.36 0.35
CA GLN A 76 -0.79 2.00 1.78
C GLN A 76 0.58 2.09 2.45
N THR A 77 1.62 1.63 1.78
CA THR A 77 2.99 1.70 2.28
C THR A 77 3.45 3.16 2.45
N GLY A 78 3.17 4.02 1.46
CA GLY A 78 3.48 5.45 1.53
C GLY A 78 2.75 6.16 2.66
N LEU A 79 1.48 5.85 2.88
CA LEU A 79 0.71 6.39 4.01
C LEU A 79 1.31 5.98 5.35
N SER A 80 1.66 4.69 5.51
CA SER A 80 2.30 4.18 6.72
C SER A 80 3.63 4.88 7.01
N SER A 81 4.44 5.13 5.96
CA SER A 81 5.69 5.88 6.07
C SER A 81 5.45 7.32 6.55
N ASN A 82 4.48 8.04 5.96
CA ASN A 82 4.15 9.41 6.37
C ASN A 82 3.68 9.48 7.83
N LEU A 83 2.86 8.52 8.27
CA LEU A 83 2.41 8.45 9.66
C LEU A 83 3.57 8.19 10.63
N LYS A 84 4.50 7.31 10.27
CA LYS A 84 5.71 7.07 11.08
C LYS A 84 6.58 8.32 11.17
N ALA A 85 6.76 9.07 10.09
CA ALA A 85 7.53 10.31 10.10
C ALA A 85 6.88 11.40 10.97
N VAL A 86 5.55 11.47 10.96
CA VAL A 86 4.74 12.39 11.78
C VAL A 86 4.78 12.02 13.27
N LEU A 87 4.76 10.72 13.59
CA LEU A 87 4.74 10.20 14.96
C LEU A 87 6.14 10.00 15.56
N ALA A 88 7.20 10.04 14.74
CA ALA A 88 8.57 10.04 15.24
C ALA A 88 8.69 11.20 16.23
N PRO A 89 9.06 10.95 17.50
CA PRO A 89 9.35 12.02 18.42
C PRO A 89 10.35 12.94 17.72
N GLN A 90 10.02 14.23 17.60
CA GLN A 90 11.10 15.21 17.53
C GLN A 90 11.84 15.05 18.85
N GLU A 91 12.82 14.15 18.90
CA GLU A 91 13.87 14.25 19.89
C GLU A 91 14.33 15.69 19.81
N GLU A 92 14.06 16.41 20.89
CA GLU A 92 14.42 17.80 21.06
C GLU A 92 15.92 17.85 20.79
N SER A 93 16.28 18.35 19.61
CA SER A 93 17.65 18.67 19.21
C SER A 93 18.09 19.85 20.07
N ASN A 94 18.39 19.53 21.33
CA ASN A 94 18.91 20.43 22.32
C ASN A 94 19.82 19.64 23.28
N ASP A 95 20.77 18.87 22.75
CA ASP A 95 22.12 18.86 23.29
C ASP A 95 23.12 18.23 22.30
N SER A 96 24.32 18.76 22.39
CA SER A 96 25.61 18.33 21.86
C SER A 96 25.78 16.83 21.54
N GLY A 97 26.16 16.54 20.28
CA GLY A 97 27.08 15.45 19.97
C GLY A 97 26.47 14.07 19.69
N GLY A 98 26.36 13.76 18.40
CA GLY A 98 26.57 12.39 17.89
C GLY A 98 25.44 11.38 18.12
N MET A 99 24.48 11.35 17.20
CA MET A 99 23.69 10.13 16.94
C MET A 99 23.20 10.08 15.49
N GLY A 100 24.08 10.42 14.54
CA GLY A 100 23.90 10.14 13.11
C GLY A 100 24.14 8.67 12.77
N GLY A 101 23.51 7.73 13.51
CA GLY A 101 23.89 6.32 13.50
C GLY A 101 22.78 5.28 13.35
N MET A 102 21.49 5.68 13.33
CA MET A 102 20.40 4.70 13.29
C MET A 102 19.64 4.68 11.95
N PHE A 103 20.39 4.96 10.88
CA PHE A 103 20.00 4.70 9.48
C PHE A 103 21.16 4.05 8.71
N GLY A 104 21.86 3.11 9.36
CA GLY A 104 22.93 2.32 8.77
C GLY A 104 22.89 0.88 9.30
N GLY A 105 22.04 0.04 8.74
CA GLY A 105 21.98 -1.37 9.13
C GLY A 105 20.63 -2.01 8.87
N GLY A 106 20.38 -2.37 7.62
CA GLY A 106 19.16 -3.09 7.24
C GLY A 106 18.87 -3.05 5.75
N GLY A 107 19.91 -2.96 4.93
CA GLY A 107 19.82 -3.31 3.52
C GLY A 107 19.59 -4.81 3.44
N PHE A 108 18.69 -5.19 2.54
CA PHE A 108 18.64 -6.54 1.97
C PHE A 108 20.05 -6.94 1.53
N ASP A 109 20.73 -7.77 2.32
CA ASP A 109 21.94 -8.49 1.88
C ASP A 109 21.58 -9.97 1.75
N LEU A 110 21.16 -10.29 0.54
CA LEU A 110 21.07 -11.64 0.00
C LEU A 110 22.49 -12.11 -0.29
N GLY A 111 23.21 -12.63 0.71
CA GLY A 111 24.54 -13.17 0.48
C GLY A 111 25.38 -13.49 1.71
N ASP A 112 25.05 -14.57 2.43
CA ASP A 112 26.08 -15.48 2.97
C ASP A 112 25.44 -16.80 3.45
N MET A 113 25.19 -17.71 2.52
CA MET A 113 25.15 -19.14 2.84
C MET A 113 26.54 -19.68 2.52
N GLU A 114 27.42 -19.80 3.52
CA GLU A 114 28.49 -20.81 3.59
C GLU A 114 29.29 -20.70 4.89
N LYS A 115 28.95 -21.53 5.87
CA LYS A 115 29.94 -22.23 6.70
C LYS A 115 29.38 -23.46 7.39
#